data_AF-A0A6B1DLG9-F1
#
_entry.id   AF-A0A6B1DLG9-F1
#
_cell.length_a   1.000
_cell.length_b   1.000
_cell.length_c   1.000
_cell.angle_alpha   90.00
_cell.angle_beta   90.00
_cell.angle_gamma   90.00
#
_symmetry.space_group_name_H-M   'P 1'
#
loop_
_entity.id
_entity.type
_entity.pdbx_description
1 polymer ?
#
loop_
_entity_poly.entity_id
_entity_poly.type
_entity_poly.pdbx_seq_one_letter_code
_entity_poly.pdbx_strand_id
1 'polypeptide(L)'
;MVLLSDTSTRFRDAILGFDAANAEDPNTEVDGGVPQPKELVYANRMTAALHRFAPDAPETVRLAARCQHIRRWTIPRGDYPEGRAGYRQWRTDLAAFHADTAAEILRGVGYDERTIARVQALVRKDRLKADPDVQLLEDIICHVFLTHYLADFAAKHDDDKVADILKKTWRKMSDDGRAAVTSLELPEAVRSLVARIAEVS
;
A
#
# COMPACT_ATOMS: atom_id res chain seq x y z
N MET A 1 -4.21 -33.15 -12.44
CA MET A 1 -4.05 -32.82 -11.02
C MET A 1 -3.13 -31.62 -10.93
N VAL A 2 -3.71 -30.42 -10.85
CA VAL A 2 -2.95 -29.15 -10.80
C VAL A 2 -2.55 -28.94 -9.34
N LEU A 3 -1.24 -28.94 -9.06
CA LEU A 3 -0.71 -28.67 -7.73
C LEU A 3 -1.03 -27.21 -7.37
N LEU A 4 -1.89 -27.03 -6.38
CA LEU A 4 -2.10 -25.76 -5.69
C LEU A 4 -0.77 -25.38 -5.02
N SER A 5 -0.06 -24.43 -5.63
CA SER A 5 0.89 -23.49 -5.02
C SER A 5 1.35 -23.84 -3.60
N ASP A 6 2.45 -24.61 -3.49
CA ASP A 6 3.18 -24.78 -2.24
C ASP A 6 3.74 -23.41 -1.82
N THR A 7 3.01 -22.73 -0.94
CA THR A 7 3.49 -21.49 -0.34
C THR A 7 4.59 -21.90 0.62
N SER A 8 5.85 -21.67 0.24
CA SER A 8 6.99 -22.11 1.05
C SER A 8 6.84 -21.68 2.52
N THR A 9 7.23 -22.54 3.46
CA THR A 9 7.18 -22.26 4.91
C THR A 9 7.75 -20.88 5.25
N ARG A 10 8.84 -20.50 4.57
CA ARG A 10 9.51 -19.20 4.70
C ARG A 10 8.60 -18.02 4.35
N PHE A 11 7.85 -18.09 3.24
CA PHE A 11 6.93 -17.02 2.87
C PHE A 11 5.84 -16.84 3.92
N ARG A 12 5.25 -17.95 4.38
CA ARG A 12 4.23 -17.92 5.45
C ARG A 12 4.78 -17.29 6.72
N ASP A 13 6.01 -17.65 7.11
CA ASP A 13 6.64 -17.11 8.32
C ASP A 13 6.96 -15.60 8.17
N ALA A 14 7.34 -15.12 6.97
CA ALA A 14 7.48 -13.68 6.72
C ALA A 14 6.16 -12.92 6.87
N ILE A 15 5.07 -13.44 6.29
CA ILE A 15 3.74 -12.84 6.41
C ILE A 15 3.33 -12.77 7.88
N LEU A 16 3.52 -13.84 8.64
CA LEU A 16 3.24 -13.86 10.08
C LEU A 16 4.11 -12.85 10.85
N GLY A 17 5.38 -12.70 10.49
CA GLY A 17 6.28 -11.70 11.08
C GLY A 17 5.82 -10.27 10.82
N PHE A 18 5.41 -9.95 9.59
CA PHE A 18 4.85 -8.64 9.24
C PHE A 18 3.53 -8.37 9.96
N ASP A 19 2.67 -9.37 10.08
CA ASP A 19 1.38 -9.26 10.76
C ASP A 19 1.55 -9.07 12.26
N ALA A 20 2.45 -9.83 12.88
CA ALA A 20 2.79 -9.67 14.30
C ALA A 20 3.32 -8.26 14.56
N ALA A 21 4.21 -7.76 13.71
CA ALA A 21 4.71 -6.39 13.80
C ALA A 21 3.55 -5.40 13.71
N ASN A 22 2.68 -5.49 12.70
CA ASN A 22 1.55 -4.56 12.52
C ASN A 22 0.41 -4.70 13.55
N ALA A 23 0.30 -5.85 14.22
CA ALA A 23 -0.66 -6.07 15.29
C ALA A 23 -0.33 -5.26 16.57
N GLU A 24 0.90 -4.76 16.68
CA GLU A 24 1.31 -3.84 17.75
C GLU A 24 0.75 -2.42 17.59
N ASP A 25 0.07 -2.09 16.49
CA ASP A 25 -0.53 -0.76 16.28
C ASP A 25 -1.62 -0.48 17.35
N PRO A 26 -1.44 0.54 18.22
CA PRO A 26 -2.45 0.89 19.21
C PRO A 26 -3.68 1.55 18.59
N ASN A 27 -3.59 2.01 17.33
CA ASN A 27 -4.70 2.59 16.61
C ASN A 27 -5.54 1.48 15.98
N THR A 28 -6.86 1.62 16.05
CA THR A 28 -7.79 0.65 15.47
C THR A 28 -8.56 1.21 14.29
N GLU A 29 -8.95 0.31 13.40
CA GLU A 29 -9.89 0.55 12.32
C GLU A 29 -10.96 -0.56 12.32
N VAL A 30 -12.21 -0.22 11.98
CA VAL A 30 -13.28 -1.21 11.89
C VAL A 30 -13.26 -1.83 10.50
N ASP A 31 -13.04 -3.14 10.44
CA ASP A 31 -13.08 -3.92 9.20
C ASP A 31 -14.07 -5.09 9.41
N GLY A 32 -15.08 -5.21 8.54
CA GLY A 32 -16.13 -6.22 8.70
C GLY A 32 -16.93 -6.12 10.01
N GLY A 33 -17.02 -4.92 10.60
CA GLY A 33 -17.70 -4.69 11.89
C GLY A 33 -16.84 -5.02 13.13
N VAL A 34 -15.58 -5.41 12.95
CA VAL A 34 -14.67 -5.76 14.05
C VAL A 34 -13.53 -4.73 14.13
N PRO A 35 -13.26 -4.13 15.31
CA PRO A 35 -12.07 -3.30 15.50
C PRO A 35 -10.79 -4.14 15.42
N GLN A 36 -9.85 -3.73 14.59
CA GLN A 36 -8.55 -4.38 14.41
C GLN A 36 -7.42 -3.34 14.34
N PRO A 37 -6.15 -3.72 14.63
CA PRO A 37 -5.00 -2.84 14.47
C PRO A 37 -4.95 -2.25 13.06
N LYS A 38 -4.84 -0.93 12.96
CA LYS A 38 -5.06 -0.20 11.71
C LYS A 38 -4.08 -0.57 10.61
N GLU A 39 -2.78 -0.63 10.89
CA GLU A 39 -1.81 -1.03 9.87
C GLU A 39 -1.90 -2.53 9.50
N LEU A 40 -2.45 -3.40 10.35
CA LEU A 40 -2.77 -4.79 9.99
C LEU A 40 -3.94 -4.85 9.00
N VAL A 41 -4.99 -4.06 9.22
CA VAL A 41 -6.11 -3.91 8.28
C VAL A 41 -5.61 -3.41 6.93
N TYR A 42 -4.73 -2.40 6.91
CA TYR A 42 -4.12 -1.90 5.68
C TYR A 42 -3.34 -3.00 4.94
N ALA A 43 -2.50 -3.77 5.65
CA ALA A 43 -1.75 -4.89 5.08
C ALA A 43 -2.67 -5.96 4.45
N ASN A 44 -3.78 -6.29 5.10
CA ASN A 44 -4.80 -7.21 4.57
C ASN A 44 -5.42 -6.70 3.28
N ARG A 45 -5.78 -5.41 3.22
CA ARG A 45 -6.36 -4.78 2.03
C ARG A 45 -5.37 -4.74 0.86
N MET A 46 -4.09 -4.48 1.13
CA MET A 46 -3.01 -4.55 0.14
C MET A 46 -2.90 -5.96 -0.47
N THR A 47 -2.87 -7.00 0.37
CA THR A 47 -2.84 -8.39 -0.10
C THR A 47 -4.08 -8.74 -0.93
N ALA A 48 -5.27 -8.39 -0.46
CA ALA A 48 -6.53 -8.68 -1.15
C ALA A 48 -6.68 -7.93 -2.48
N ALA A 49 -6.19 -6.69 -2.56
CA ALA A 49 -6.18 -5.92 -3.79
C ALA A 49 -5.17 -6.50 -4.80
N LEU A 50 -3.94 -6.83 -4.36
CA LEU A 50 -2.95 -7.47 -5.22
C LEU A 50 -3.45 -8.81 -5.77
N HIS A 51 -4.06 -9.67 -4.94
CA HIS A 51 -4.57 -10.96 -5.38
C HIS A 51 -5.67 -10.83 -6.46
N ARG A 52 -6.52 -9.80 -6.36
CA ARG A 52 -7.56 -9.54 -7.37
C ARG A 52 -6.99 -9.00 -8.68
N PHE A 53 -5.98 -8.13 -8.61
CA PHE A 53 -5.42 -7.43 -9.76
C PHE A 53 -4.35 -8.25 -10.50
N ALA A 54 -3.47 -8.93 -9.76
CA ALA A 54 -2.36 -9.71 -10.27
C ALA A 54 -2.16 -10.98 -9.40
N PRO A 55 -3.02 -12.02 -9.56
CA PRO A 55 -2.97 -13.23 -8.74
C PRO A 55 -1.64 -14.00 -8.85
N ASP A 56 -0.92 -13.81 -9.96
CA ASP A 56 0.39 -14.41 -10.25
C ASP A 56 1.56 -13.47 -9.96
N ALA A 57 1.35 -12.38 -9.20
CA ALA A 57 2.41 -11.43 -8.87
C ALA A 57 3.63 -12.13 -8.23
N PRO A 58 4.86 -11.68 -8.53
CA PRO A 58 6.07 -12.25 -7.94
C PRO A 58 6.04 -12.23 -6.42
N GLU A 59 6.69 -13.21 -5.79
CA GLU A 59 6.74 -13.35 -4.33
C GLU A 59 7.21 -12.07 -3.63
N THR A 60 8.23 -11.39 -4.19
CA THR A 60 8.74 -10.11 -3.69
C THR A 60 7.70 -8.99 -3.68
N VAL A 61 6.80 -8.96 -4.66
CA VAL A 61 5.68 -7.99 -4.71
C VAL A 61 4.64 -8.33 -3.66
N ARG A 62 4.35 -9.62 -3.45
CA ARG A 62 3.44 -10.07 -2.38
C ARG A 62 3.96 -9.70 -0.99
N LEU A 63 5.25 -9.92 -0.75
CA LEU A 63 5.92 -9.50 0.49
C LEU A 63 5.86 -7.98 0.66
N ALA A 64 6.24 -7.21 -0.36
CA ALA A 64 6.22 -5.75 -0.32
C ALA A 64 4.81 -5.18 -0.10
N ALA A 65 3.78 -5.76 -0.73
CA ALA A 65 2.39 -5.37 -0.51
C ALA A 65 1.97 -5.59 0.95
N ARG A 66 2.35 -6.74 1.55
CA ARG A 66 2.03 -7.03 2.95
C ARG A 66 2.71 -6.06 3.92
N CYS A 67 3.97 -5.71 3.68
CA CYS A 67 4.75 -4.84 4.59
C CYS A 67 4.79 -3.37 4.19
N GLN A 68 3.98 -2.91 3.22
CA GLN A 68 4.13 -1.58 2.62
C GLN A 68 4.15 -0.42 3.62
N HIS A 69 3.37 -0.51 4.69
CA HIS A 69 3.31 0.47 5.80
C HIS A 69 3.63 -0.19 7.16
N ILE A 70 4.55 -1.17 7.16
CA ILE A 70 4.88 -1.93 8.37
C ILE A 70 5.31 -1.01 9.52
N ARG A 71 4.68 -1.12 10.70
CA ARG A 71 4.99 -0.30 11.89
C ARG A 71 4.89 1.21 11.71
N ARG A 72 4.11 1.68 10.74
CA ARG A 72 4.02 3.10 10.37
C ARG A 72 3.63 4.06 11.50
N TRP A 73 2.81 3.63 12.46
CA TRP A 73 2.37 4.48 13.58
C TRP A 73 3.51 4.93 14.50
N THR A 74 4.67 4.25 14.44
CA THR A 74 5.84 4.57 15.27
C THR A 74 6.54 5.87 14.86
N ILE A 75 6.30 6.35 13.62
CA ILE A 75 6.80 7.62 13.11
C ILE A 75 5.60 8.47 12.68
N PRO A 76 4.91 9.13 13.64
CA PRO A 76 3.69 9.88 13.36
C PRO A 76 4.00 11.14 12.53
N ARG A 77 3.04 11.54 11.67
CA ARG A 77 3.17 12.78 10.87
C ARG A 77 3.37 14.02 11.75
N GLY A 78 2.83 14.03 12.97
CA GLY A 78 2.90 15.16 13.89
C GLY A 78 4.31 15.55 14.32
N ASP A 79 5.28 14.63 14.24
CA ASP A 79 6.66 14.87 14.67
C ASP A 79 7.48 15.67 13.64
N TYR A 80 6.89 15.99 12.49
CA TYR A 80 7.53 16.70 11.40
C TYR A 80 6.88 18.08 11.18
N PRO A 81 7.64 19.10 10.75
CA PRO A 81 7.09 20.43 10.47
C PRO A 81 5.90 20.40 9.50
N GLU A 82 4.97 21.35 9.64
CA GLU A 82 3.86 21.50 8.72
C GLU A 82 4.32 21.84 7.29
N GLY A 83 3.41 21.70 6.33
CA GLY A 83 3.67 22.04 4.94
C GLY A 83 4.39 20.94 4.14
N ARG A 84 4.71 21.30 2.89
CA ARG A 84 5.17 20.34 1.86
C ARG A 84 6.55 19.76 2.14
N ALA A 85 7.46 20.56 2.70
CA ALA A 85 8.83 20.12 3.00
C ALA A 85 8.84 19.07 4.11
N GLY A 86 8.20 19.35 5.26
CA GLY A 86 8.09 18.40 6.36
C GLY A 86 7.33 17.12 5.97
N TYR A 87 6.27 17.24 5.16
CA TYR A 87 5.58 16.06 4.63
C TYR A 87 6.48 15.19 3.74
N ARG A 88 7.32 15.80 2.89
CA ARG A 88 8.27 15.05 2.05
C ARG A 88 9.32 14.35 2.89
N GLN A 89 9.88 15.03 3.88
CA GLN A 89 10.86 14.43 4.80
C GLN A 89 10.26 13.22 5.50
N TRP A 90 9.09 13.38 6.11
CA TRP A 90 8.36 12.29 6.77
C TRP A 90 8.14 11.08 5.85
N ARG A 91 7.75 11.33 4.59
CA ARG A 91 7.55 10.26 3.60
C ARG A 91 8.84 9.54 3.24
N THR A 92 9.97 10.26 3.15
CA THR A 92 11.29 9.67 2.90
C THR A 92 11.73 8.81 4.08
N ASP A 93 11.62 9.33 5.30
CA ASP A 93 12.04 8.61 6.50
C ASP A 93 11.18 7.35 6.74
N LEU A 94 9.86 7.46 6.55
CA LEU A 94 8.97 6.30 6.58
C LEU A 94 9.36 5.24 5.55
N ALA A 95 9.67 5.64 4.32
CA ALA A 95 10.04 4.70 3.27
C ALA A 95 11.31 3.91 3.63
N ALA A 96 12.31 4.58 4.20
CA ALA A 96 13.53 3.93 4.71
C ALA A 96 13.20 2.99 5.88
N PHE A 97 12.49 3.49 6.89
CA PHE A 97 12.10 2.72 8.07
C PHE A 97 11.31 1.45 7.73
N HIS A 98 10.31 1.54 6.85
CA HIS A 98 9.53 0.38 6.43
C HIS A 98 10.41 -0.67 5.71
N ALA A 99 11.31 -0.22 4.84
CA ALA A 99 12.22 -1.11 4.12
C ALA A 99 13.20 -1.80 5.07
N ASP A 100 13.74 -1.10 6.06
CA ASP A 100 14.67 -1.68 7.03
C ASP A 100 13.96 -2.67 7.97
N THR A 101 12.77 -2.30 8.48
CA THR A 101 11.93 -3.18 9.31
C THR A 101 11.55 -4.46 8.55
N ALA A 102 11.15 -4.34 7.28
CA ALA A 102 10.83 -5.50 6.46
C ALA A 102 12.07 -6.38 6.24
N ALA A 103 13.24 -5.78 6.01
CA ALA A 103 14.48 -6.51 5.81
C ALA A 103 14.90 -7.30 7.06
N GLU A 104 14.79 -6.73 8.26
CA GLU A 104 15.08 -7.43 9.53
C GLU A 104 14.24 -8.69 9.68
N ILE A 105 12.93 -8.60 9.46
CA ILE A 105 12.00 -9.74 9.54
C ILE A 105 12.34 -10.79 8.48
N LEU A 106 12.60 -10.37 7.24
CA LEU A 106 12.93 -11.29 6.14
C LEU A 106 14.25 -12.03 6.38
N ARG A 107 15.27 -11.37 6.95
CA ARG A 107 16.52 -12.03 7.39
C ARG A 107 16.24 -13.07 8.46
N GLY A 108 15.41 -12.71 9.45
CA GLY A 108 15.04 -13.58 10.56
C GLY A 108 14.39 -14.91 10.11
N VAL A 109 13.68 -14.90 8.98
CA VAL A 109 13.06 -16.11 8.40
C VAL A 109 13.88 -16.74 7.26
N GLY A 110 15.07 -16.23 6.97
CA GLY A 110 16.02 -16.87 6.05
C GLY A 110 15.84 -16.54 4.57
N TYR A 111 15.37 -15.33 4.22
CA TYR A 111 15.49 -14.82 2.86
C TYR A 111 16.94 -14.39 2.56
N ASP A 112 17.37 -14.56 1.31
CA ASP A 112 18.67 -14.09 0.84
C ASP A 112 18.67 -12.55 0.62
N GLU A 113 19.86 -11.95 0.67
CA GLU A 113 20.01 -10.49 0.56
C GLU A 113 19.54 -9.92 -0.80
N ARG A 114 19.54 -10.71 -1.88
CA ARG A 114 19.02 -10.24 -3.17
C ARG A 114 17.50 -10.11 -3.12
N THR A 115 16.81 -11.08 -2.55
CA THR A 115 15.36 -11.03 -2.34
C THR A 115 14.99 -9.88 -1.39
N ILE A 116 15.73 -9.71 -0.30
CA ILE A 116 15.53 -8.62 0.66
C ILE A 116 15.71 -7.26 -0.01
N ALA A 117 16.82 -7.05 -0.73
CA ALA A 117 17.09 -5.81 -1.45
C ALA A 117 15.99 -5.48 -2.46
N ARG A 118 15.40 -6.51 -3.11
CA ARG A 118 14.26 -6.33 -4.02
C ARG A 118 13.02 -5.83 -3.27
N VAL A 119 12.65 -6.44 -2.14
CA VAL A 119 11.51 -5.99 -1.32
C VAL A 119 11.73 -4.57 -0.81
N GLN A 120 12.93 -4.25 -0.33
CA GLN A 120 13.28 -2.92 0.12
C GLN A 120 13.11 -1.86 -0.98
N ALA A 121 13.57 -2.14 -2.19
CA ALA A 121 13.40 -1.22 -3.34
C ALA A 121 11.93 -1.01 -3.71
N LEU A 122 11.11 -2.07 -3.62
CA LEU A 122 9.66 -2.00 -3.83
C LEU A 122 8.98 -1.12 -2.78
N VAL A 123 9.27 -1.34 -1.49
CA VAL A 123 8.68 -0.58 -0.37
C VAL A 123 9.04 0.90 -0.43
N ARG A 124 10.29 1.22 -0.82
CA ARG A 124 10.74 2.60 -1.08
C ARG A 124 10.18 3.20 -2.37
N LYS A 125 9.65 2.36 -3.26
CA LYS A 125 9.13 2.70 -4.58
C LYS A 125 10.19 3.29 -5.50
N ASP A 126 11.39 2.71 -5.44
CA ASP A 126 12.51 3.14 -6.24
C ASP A 126 12.17 2.97 -7.74
N ARG A 127 12.41 4.02 -8.55
CA ARG A 127 12.18 3.98 -10.02
C ARG A 127 10.73 3.72 -10.46
N LEU A 128 9.74 4.22 -9.72
CA LEU A 128 8.34 4.29 -10.18
C LEU A 128 8.26 4.80 -11.65
N LYS A 129 7.36 4.20 -12.45
CA LYS A 129 7.21 4.35 -13.91
C LYS A 129 8.25 3.63 -14.79
N ALA A 130 9.38 3.21 -14.24
CA ALA A 130 10.41 2.49 -15.00
C ALA A 130 10.54 1.01 -14.61
N ASP A 131 10.18 0.67 -13.38
CA ASP A 131 10.18 -0.71 -12.88
C ASP A 131 8.74 -1.26 -12.82
N PRO A 132 8.43 -2.36 -13.53
CA PRO A 132 7.06 -2.88 -13.64
C PRO A 132 6.50 -3.37 -12.31
N ASP A 133 7.32 -3.94 -11.42
CA ASP A 133 6.82 -4.43 -10.11
C ASP A 133 6.56 -3.26 -9.16
N VAL A 134 7.37 -2.20 -9.23
CA VAL A 134 7.14 -0.97 -8.46
C VAL A 134 5.88 -0.27 -8.97
N GLN A 135 5.67 -0.26 -10.29
CA GLN A 135 4.45 0.27 -10.88
C GLN A 135 3.22 -0.54 -10.45
N LEU A 136 3.28 -1.87 -10.50
CA LEU A 136 2.24 -2.75 -10.00
C LEU A 136 1.92 -2.45 -8.53
N LEU A 137 2.93 -2.37 -7.66
CA LEU A 137 2.72 -2.05 -6.26
C LEU A 137 2.06 -0.67 -6.06
N GLU A 138 2.47 0.35 -6.81
CA GLU A 138 1.85 1.68 -6.75
C GLU A 138 0.39 1.66 -7.23
N ASP A 139 0.06 0.88 -8.25
CA ASP A 139 -1.31 0.71 -8.72
C ASP A 139 -2.20 0.12 -7.62
N ILE A 140 -1.71 -0.92 -6.93
CA ILE A 140 -2.41 -1.51 -5.78
C ILE A 140 -2.58 -0.50 -4.64
N ILE A 141 -1.54 0.28 -4.32
CA ILE A 141 -1.62 1.31 -3.27
C ILE A 141 -2.68 2.36 -3.61
N CYS A 142 -2.70 2.82 -4.86
CA CYS A 142 -3.68 3.79 -5.33
C CYS A 142 -5.09 3.21 -5.27
N HIS A 143 -5.27 1.96 -5.71
CA HIS A 143 -6.55 1.26 -5.64
C HIS A 143 -7.04 1.12 -4.19
N VAL A 144 -6.19 0.67 -3.26
CA VAL A 144 -6.53 0.56 -1.83
C VAL A 144 -6.92 1.92 -1.24
N PHE A 145 -6.19 2.99 -1.59
CA PHE A 145 -6.57 4.35 -1.19
C PHE A 145 -7.97 4.74 -1.70
N LEU A 146 -8.23 4.55 -3.00
CA LEU A 146 -9.49 4.92 -3.63
C LEU A 146 -10.67 4.13 -3.04
N THR A 147 -10.51 2.84 -2.80
CA THR A 147 -11.58 1.97 -2.28
C THR A 147 -11.88 2.22 -0.81
N HIS A 148 -10.85 2.35 0.03
CA HIS A 148 -11.03 2.27 1.49
C HIS A 148 -10.84 3.59 2.23
N TYR A 149 -10.11 4.55 1.66
CA TYR A 149 -9.65 5.73 2.39
C TYR A 149 -10.09 7.06 1.77
N LEU A 150 -10.51 7.07 0.50
CA LEU A 150 -10.88 8.28 -0.20
C LEU A 150 -12.13 8.96 0.40
N ALA A 151 -13.14 8.19 0.81
CA ALA A 151 -14.37 8.75 1.38
C ALA A 151 -14.09 9.53 2.67
N ASP A 152 -13.36 8.92 3.61
CA ASP A 152 -12.95 9.57 4.85
C ASP A 152 -12.01 10.75 4.62
N PHE A 153 -11.16 10.67 3.59
CA PHE A 153 -10.32 11.79 3.17
C PHE A 153 -11.18 12.95 2.66
N ALA A 154 -12.15 12.68 1.78
CA ALA A 154 -13.02 13.68 1.19
C ALA A 154 -13.91 14.36 2.26
N ALA A 155 -14.39 13.62 3.26
CA ALA A 155 -15.17 14.18 4.36
C ALA A 155 -14.39 15.21 5.22
N LYS A 156 -13.06 15.25 5.14
CA LYS A 156 -12.17 16.10 5.96
C LYS A 156 -11.55 17.26 5.18
N HIS A 157 -11.82 17.38 3.88
CA HIS A 157 -11.14 18.32 2.99
C HIS A 157 -12.12 18.93 1.99
N ASP A 158 -11.82 20.15 1.51
CA ASP A 158 -12.58 20.78 0.44
C ASP A 158 -12.41 20.07 -0.92
N ASP A 159 -13.36 20.30 -1.82
CA ASP A 159 -13.40 19.67 -3.15
C ASP A 159 -12.13 19.93 -3.98
N ASP A 160 -11.53 21.11 -3.87
CA ASP A 160 -10.31 21.47 -4.60
C ASP A 160 -9.12 20.62 -4.13
N LYS A 161 -8.99 20.44 -2.81
CA LYS A 161 -7.98 19.59 -2.19
C LYS A 161 -8.18 18.14 -2.57
N VAL A 162 -9.41 17.65 -2.56
CA VAL A 162 -9.75 16.27 -2.96
C VAL A 162 -9.41 16.06 -4.44
N ALA A 163 -9.81 16.99 -5.31
CA ALA A 163 -9.52 16.92 -6.75
C ALA A 163 -8.00 16.94 -7.03
N ASP A 164 -7.22 17.77 -6.33
CA ASP A 164 -5.75 17.79 -6.46
C ASP A 164 -5.11 16.44 -6.06
N ILE A 165 -5.60 15.82 -4.98
CA ILE A 165 -5.12 14.50 -4.54
C ILE A 165 -5.50 13.43 -5.55
N LEU A 166 -6.74 13.43 -6.07
CA LEU A 166 -7.15 12.48 -7.11
C LEU A 166 -6.31 12.61 -8.38
N LYS A 167 -6.03 13.83 -8.86
CA LYS A 167 -5.12 14.06 -10.00
C LYS A 167 -3.71 13.55 -9.73
N LYS A 168 -3.21 13.68 -8.50
CA LYS A 168 -1.89 13.15 -8.10
C LYS A 168 -1.89 11.63 -8.03
N THR A 169 -2.96 11.01 -7.53
CA THR A 169 -3.14 9.56 -7.52
C THR A 169 -3.18 9.03 -8.96
N TRP A 170 -4.03 9.58 -9.82
CA TRP A 170 -4.20 9.15 -11.22
C TRP A 170 -2.90 9.20 -12.04
N ARG A 171 -2.08 10.23 -11.85
CA ARG A 171 -0.79 10.37 -12.56
C ARG A 171 0.24 9.28 -12.19
N LYS A 172 0.16 8.73 -10.99
CA LYS A 172 1.08 7.67 -10.55
C LYS A 172 0.70 6.29 -11.08
N MET A 173 -0.57 6.10 -11.41
CA MET A 173 -1.10 4.83 -11.88
C MET A 173 -0.69 4.54 -13.33
N SER A 174 -0.52 3.25 -13.66
CA SER A 174 -0.43 2.76 -15.03
C SER A 174 -1.79 2.81 -15.73
N ASP A 175 -1.82 2.51 -17.02
CA ASP A 175 -3.08 2.41 -17.76
C ASP A 175 -3.93 1.25 -17.26
N ASP A 176 -3.32 0.09 -16.95
CA ASP A 176 -4.02 -1.04 -16.34
C ASP A 176 -4.56 -0.71 -14.94
N GLY A 177 -3.77 0.00 -14.13
CA GLY A 177 -4.20 0.48 -12.83
C GLY A 177 -5.42 1.40 -12.93
N ARG A 178 -5.41 2.35 -13.87
CA ARG A 178 -6.53 3.26 -14.14
C ARG A 178 -7.76 2.52 -14.65
N ALA A 179 -7.57 1.55 -15.55
CA ALA A 179 -8.65 0.72 -16.06
C ALA A 179 -9.34 -0.05 -14.90
N ALA A 180 -8.57 -0.60 -13.96
CA ALA A 180 -9.14 -1.27 -12.79
C ALA A 180 -9.97 -0.34 -11.90
N VAL A 181 -9.65 0.97 -11.82
CA VAL A 181 -10.45 1.93 -11.05
C VAL A 181 -11.87 2.08 -11.60
N THR A 182 -12.05 1.95 -12.92
CA THR A 182 -13.39 2.06 -13.54
C THR A 182 -14.34 0.95 -13.10
N SER A 183 -13.79 -0.19 -12.66
CA SER A 183 -14.56 -1.32 -12.12
C SER A 183 -14.87 -1.23 -10.62
N LEU A 184 -14.39 -0.17 -9.95
CA LEU A 184 -14.59 -0.02 -8.50
C LEU A 184 -16.02 0.38 -8.17
N GLU A 185 -16.62 -0.35 -7.23
CA GLU A 185 -17.79 0.11 -6.51
C GLU A 185 -17.37 1.17 -5.48
N LEU A 186 -17.44 2.43 -5.88
CA LEU A 186 -17.15 3.56 -5.01
C LEU A 186 -18.44 4.12 -4.37
N PRO A 187 -18.37 4.62 -3.12
CA PRO A 187 -19.46 5.39 -2.54
C PRO A 187 -19.84 6.56 -3.43
N GLU A 188 -21.13 6.87 -3.52
CA GLU A 188 -21.66 7.89 -4.43
C GLU A 188 -20.95 9.25 -4.26
N ALA A 189 -20.66 9.62 -3.01
CA ALA A 189 -19.98 10.87 -2.65
C ALA A 189 -18.62 11.07 -3.33
N VAL A 190 -17.90 9.99 -3.67
CA VAL A 190 -16.57 10.06 -4.29
C VAL A 190 -16.55 9.56 -5.73
N ARG A 191 -17.59 8.83 -6.15
CA ARG A 191 -17.75 8.30 -7.52
C ARG A 191 -17.71 9.41 -8.56
N SER A 192 -18.51 10.45 -8.37
CA SER A 192 -18.57 11.61 -9.29
C SER A 192 -17.24 12.37 -9.38
N LEU A 193 -16.49 12.45 -8.27
CA LEU A 193 -15.17 13.09 -8.25
C LEU A 193 -14.11 12.26 -8.99
N VAL A 194 -14.13 10.94 -8.85
CA VAL A 194 -13.21 10.04 -9.56
C VAL A 194 -13.48 10.04 -11.06
N ALA A 195 -14.75 9.99 -11.48
CA ALA A 195 -15.13 10.03 -12.89
C ALA A 195 -14.62 11.29 -13.61
N ARG A 196 -14.78 12.46 -12.98
CA ARG A 196 -14.29 13.75 -13.51
C ARG A 196 -12.78 13.77 -13.75
N ILE A 197 -11.99 13.02 -12.98
CA ILE A 197 -10.53 12.97 -13.16
C ILE A 197 -10.13 12.04 -14.29
N ALA A 198 -10.88 10.93 -14.49
CA ALA A 198 -10.65 10.00 -15.58
C ALA A 198 -10.95 10.61 -16.96
N GLU A 199 -11.92 11.52 -17.07
CA GLU A 199 -12.31 12.18 -18.34
C GLU A 199 -11.34 13.25 -18.83
N VAL A 200 -10.51 13.81 -17.95
CA VAL A 200 -9.64 14.97 -18.23
C VAL A 200 -8.16 14.59 -18.37
N SER A 201 -7.83 13.31 -18.23
CA SER A 201 -6.46 12.77 -18.24
C SER A 201 -6.16 11.94 -19.48
#